data_AF-A0A9E1MME2-F1
#
_entry.id   AF-A0A9E1MME2-F1
#
_cell.length_a   1.000
_cell.length_b   1.000
_cell.length_c   1.000
_cell.angle_alpha   90.00
_cell.angle_beta   90.00
_cell.angle_gamma   90.00
#
_symmetry.space_group_name_H-M   'P 1'
#
loop_
_entity.id
_entity.type
_entity.pdbx_description
1 polymer ?
#
loop_
_entity_poly.entity_id
_entity_poly.type
_entity_poly.pdbx_seq_one_letter_code
_entity_poly.pdbx_strand_id
1 'polypeptide(L)'
;MAQRKVTAIPATITKYTAVPIGSKRKRRVAGYARVSTDHEDQVTSYEAQVDYYTNYIKGRDDWEFVAIYTDEGISATNTKRREGFKAMVADALAGKIDLIVTKSVSRF
;
A
#
# COMPACT_ATOMS: atom_id res chain seq x y z
N MET A 1 -18.60 -3.49 52.17
CA MET A 1 -17.76 -3.91 51.04
C MET A 1 -17.62 -2.74 50.07
N ALA A 2 -16.43 -2.16 49.90
CA ALA A 2 -16.23 -0.98 49.06
C ALA A 2 -16.25 -1.36 47.57
N GLN A 3 -17.14 -0.74 46.79
CA GLN A 3 -17.26 -0.95 45.35
C GLN A 3 -16.00 -0.42 44.64
N ARG A 4 -15.22 -1.30 44.00
CA ARG A 4 -14.10 -0.89 43.14
C ARG A 4 -14.65 -0.22 41.88
N LYS A 5 -14.36 1.08 41.73
CA LYS A 5 -14.73 1.87 40.55
C LYS A 5 -13.65 1.67 39.49
N VAL A 6 -13.92 0.81 38.51
CA VAL A 6 -13.00 0.58 37.37
C VAL A 6 -13.32 1.63 36.31
N THR A 7 -12.38 2.52 36.03
CA THR A 7 -12.49 3.52 34.96
C THR A 7 -11.67 3.04 33.77
N ALA A 8 -12.34 2.50 32.75
CA ALA A 8 -11.68 2.08 31.53
C ALA A 8 -11.36 3.32 30.67
N ILE A 9 -10.07 3.62 30.49
CA ILE A 9 -9.62 4.67 29.57
C ILE A 9 -9.53 4.04 28.18
N PRO A 10 -10.37 4.43 27.21
CA PRO A 10 -10.30 3.87 25.87
C PRO A 10 -9.00 4.32 25.20
N ALA A 11 -8.31 3.39 24.56
CA ALA A 11 -7.15 3.73 23.74
C ALA A 11 -7.61 4.68 22.61
N THR A 12 -7.03 5.87 22.57
CA THR A 12 -7.60 7.01 21.83
C THR A 12 -7.36 6.91 20.32
N ILE A 13 -6.27 6.25 19.90
CA ILE A 13 -5.85 6.20 18.49
C ILE A 13 -5.05 4.91 18.24
N THR A 14 -5.26 4.26 17.09
CA THR A 14 -4.38 3.17 16.65
C THR A 14 -3.02 3.72 16.22
N LYS A 15 -1.93 3.21 16.83
CA LYS A 15 -0.53 3.62 16.53
C LYS A 15 -0.16 3.55 15.04
N TYR A 16 -0.85 2.69 14.29
CA TYR A 16 -0.55 2.40 12.89
C TYR A 16 -1.36 3.21 11.89
N THR A 17 -2.45 3.87 12.30
CA THR A 17 -3.37 4.49 11.34
C THR A 17 -3.90 5.87 11.73
N ALA A 18 -3.49 6.44 12.87
CA ALA A 18 -3.95 7.77 13.33
C ALA A 18 -5.49 7.95 13.40
N VAL A 19 -6.27 6.87 13.23
CA VAL A 19 -7.74 6.88 13.28
C VAL A 19 -8.21 6.39 14.66
N PRO A 20 -9.41 6.82 15.12
CA PRO A 20 -10.02 6.30 16.32
C PRO A 20 -10.28 4.80 16.20
N ILE A 21 -10.05 4.05 17.29
CA ILE A 21 -10.21 2.59 17.40
C ILE A 21 -11.62 2.10 17.00
N GLY A 22 -12.63 2.97 17.02
CA GLY A 22 -14.02 2.66 16.63
C GLY A 22 -14.40 2.99 15.17
N SER A 23 -13.52 3.60 14.38
CA SER A 23 -13.85 3.96 13.00
C SER A 23 -13.53 2.81 12.03
N LYS A 24 -14.57 2.13 11.53
CA LYS A 24 -14.46 1.19 10.41
C LYS A 24 -14.25 1.94 9.08
N ARG A 25 -13.30 2.88 9.02
CA ARG A 25 -12.91 3.47 7.73
C ARG A 25 -12.03 2.46 7.01
N LYS A 26 -12.40 2.15 5.77
CA LYS A 26 -11.58 1.33 4.89
C LYS A 26 -10.26 2.05 4.68
N ARG A 27 -9.15 1.32 4.76
CA ARG A 27 -7.82 1.86 4.50
C ARG A 27 -7.66 2.02 3.00
N ARG A 28 -7.25 3.19 2.54
CA ARG A 28 -6.97 3.43 1.12
C ARG A 28 -5.61 2.83 0.78
N VAL A 29 -5.62 1.76 0.01
CA VAL A 29 -4.44 0.95 -0.29
C VAL A 29 -4.03 1.14 -1.74
N ALA A 30 -2.75 1.45 -1.95
CA ALA A 30 -2.12 1.48 -3.25
C ALA A 30 -1.12 0.33 -3.39
N GLY A 31 -0.98 -0.19 -4.61
CA GLY A 31 0.07 -1.15 -4.96
C GLY A 31 1.27 -0.44 -5.61
N TYR A 32 2.48 -0.93 -5.38
CA TYR A 32 3.67 -0.50 -6.12
C TYR A 32 4.48 -1.69 -6.64
N ALA A 33 4.69 -1.72 -7.95
CA ALA A 33 5.42 -2.78 -8.64
C ALA A 33 6.48 -2.23 -9.61
N ARG A 34 7.71 -2.70 -9.47
CA ARG A 34 8.81 -2.38 -10.40
C ARG A 34 9.06 -3.58 -11.32
N VAL A 35 8.85 -3.40 -12.62
CA VAL A 35 8.98 -4.47 -13.63
C VAL A 35 10.26 -4.24 -14.42
N SER A 36 11.25 -5.12 -14.33
CA SER A 36 12.47 -5.04 -15.13
C SER A 36 12.25 -5.65 -16.51
N THR A 37 12.58 -4.91 -17.56
CA THR A 37 12.42 -5.30 -18.97
C THR A 37 13.68 -5.97 -19.53
N ASP A 38 14.43 -6.72 -18.71
CA ASP A 38 15.55 -7.52 -19.20
C ASP A 38 15.05 -8.90 -19.60
N HIS A 39 15.38 -9.26 -20.83
CA HIS A 39 14.95 -10.43 -21.58
C HIS A 39 15.13 -11.76 -20.81
N GLU A 40 14.22 -12.71 -21.09
CA GLU A 40 14.38 -14.17 -20.90
C GLU A 40 13.88 -14.88 -19.62
N ASP A 41 12.83 -14.43 -18.94
CA ASP A 41 11.98 -15.40 -18.21
C ASP A 41 10.53 -14.90 -18.04
N GLN A 42 9.58 -15.61 -18.65
CA GLN A 42 8.13 -15.32 -18.66
C GLN A 42 7.49 -15.41 -17.26
N VAL A 43 7.75 -14.47 -16.36
CA VAL A 43 7.15 -14.50 -15.01
C VAL A 43 6.24 -13.30 -14.81
N THR A 44 4.97 -13.49 -15.19
CA THR A 44 3.81 -12.60 -15.01
C THR A 44 3.88 -11.26 -15.77
N SER A 45 3.10 -11.16 -16.85
CA SER A 45 2.83 -9.92 -17.59
C SER A 45 2.45 -8.78 -16.63
N TYR A 46 2.63 -7.53 -17.09
CA TYR A 46 2.18 -6.33 -16.38
C TYR A 46 0.75 -6.51 -15.83
N GLU A 47 -0.15 -7.00 -16.68
CA GLU A 47 -1.54 -7.30 -16.35
C GLU A 47 -1.65 -8.31 -15.20
N ALA A 48 -0.88 -9.40 -15.22
CA ALA A 48 -0.91 -10.38 -14.15
C ALA A 48 -0.42 -9.82 -12.80
N GLN A 49 0.52 -8.87 -12.82
CA GLN A 49 0.96 -8.18 -11.59
C GLN A 49 -0.12 -7.23 -11.09
N VAL A 50 -0.74 -6.47 -11.99
CA VAL A 50 -1.86 -5.58 -11.69
C VAL A 50 -3.02 -6.38 -11.10
N ASP A 51 -3.38 -7.50 -11.72
CA ASP A 51 -4.46 -8.39 -11.29
C ASP A 51 -4.17 -9.01 -9.93
N TYR A 52 -2.94 -9.48 -9.70
CA TYR A 52 -2.55 -10.03 -8.41
C TYR A 52 -2.74 -9.01 -7.28
N TYR A 53 -2.22 -7.79 -7.42
CA TYR A 53 -2.37 -6.77 -6.39
C TYR A 53 -3.82 -6.29 -6.26
N THR A 54 -4.52 -6.16 -7.38
CA THR A 54 -5.93 -5.76 -7.38
C THR A 54 -6.77 -6.77 -6.62
N ASN A 55 -6.59 -8.07 -6.89
CA ASN A 55 -7.31 -9.14 -6.18
C ASN A 55 -6.89 -9.25 -4.72
N TYR A 56 -5.60 -9.09 -4.42
CA TYR A 56 -5.10 -9.10 -3.04
C TYR A 56 -5.69 -7.96 -2.22
N ILE A 57 -5.83 -6.77 -2.82
CA ILE A 57 -6.38 -5.59 -2.14
C ILE A 57 -7.91 -5.69 -2.03
N LYS A 58 -8.59 -6.07 -3.12
CA LYS A 58 -10.06 -6.20 -3.14
C LYS A 58 -10.57 -7.37 -2.31
N GLY A 59 -9.75 -8.38 -2.05
CA GLY A 59 -10.10 -9.52 -1.19
C GLY A 59 -10.22 -9.18 0.30
N ARG A 60 -10.01 -7.91 0.69
CA ARG A 60 -10.10 -7.44 2.06
C ARG A 60 -11.15 -6.35 2.20
N ASP A 61 -12.21 -6.62 2.97
CA ASP A 61 -13.31 -5.68 3.20
C ASP A 61 -12.89 -4.40 3.95
N ASP A 62 -11.78 -4.46 4.69
CA ASP A 62 -11.21 -3.32 5.41
C ASP A 62 -10.36 -2.42 4.50
N TRP A 63 -10.16 -2.77 3.22
CA TRP A 63 -9.32 -2.03 2.28
C TRP A 63 -10.14 -1.42 1.14
N GLU A 64 -9.67 -0.27 0.66
CA GLU A 64 -10.19 0.44 -0.49
C GLU A 64 -9.06 0.57 -1.52
N PHE A 65 -9.26 0.00 -2.70
CA PHE A 65 -8.27 0.05 -3.77
C PHE A 65 -8.19 1.47 -4.35
N VAL A 66 -7.01 2.09 -4.30
CA VAL A 66 -6.75 3.42 -4.88
C VAL A 66 -6.20 3.30 -6.30
N ALA A 67 -4.99 2.78 -6.42
CA ALA A 67 -4.27 2.69 -7.67
C ALA A 67 -3.10 1.69 -7.54
N ILE A 68 -2.59 1.23 -8.68
CA ILE A 68 -1.32 0.50 -8.76
C ILE A 68 -0.34 1.39 -9.52
N TYR A 69 0.75 1.73 -8.86
CA TYR A 69 1.86 2.48 -9.43
C TYR A 69 2.92 1.51 -9.90
N THR A 70 3.44 1.74 -11.09
CA THR A 70 4.45 0.88 -11.68
C THR A 70 5.60 1.69 -12.23
N ASP A 71 6.79 1.12 -12.17
CA ASP A 71 7.98 1.70 -12.79
C ASP A 71 8.60 0.66 -13.72
N GLU A 72 8.82 1.04 -14.98
CA GLU A 72 9.57 0.25 -15.95
C GLU A 72 11.06 0.33 -15.63
N GLY A 73 11.64 -0.79 -15.21
CA GLY A 73 13.07 -0.99 -15.10
C GLY A 73 13.67 -1.23 -16.48
N ILE A 74 13.68 -0.19 -17.33
CA ILE A 74 14.42 -0.22 -18.60
C ILE A 74 15.91 -0.16 -18.25
N SER A 75 16.59 -1.30 -18.36
CA SER A 75 18.04 -1.46 -18.32
C SER A 75 18.69 -1.08 -16.98
N ALA A 76 19.58 -1.94 -16.51
CA ALA A 76 20.39 -1.79 -15.30
C ALA A 76 21.35 -0.56 -15.26
N THR A 77 21.11 0.52 -16.01
CA THR A 77 22.03 1.66 -16.16
C THR A 77 21.43 3.06 -15.93
N ASN A 78 20.16 3.22 -15.57
CA ASN A 78 19.65 4.57 -15.30
C ASN A 78 18.68 4.69 -14.11
N THR A 79 19.17 5.25 -13.02
CA THR A 79 18.44 5.58 -11.78
C THR A 79 17.42 6.73 -11.94
N LYS A 80 17.12 7.18 -13.16
CA LYS A 80 16.52 8.50 -13.42
C LYS A 80 15.01 8.57 -13.60
N ARG A 81 14.27 7.48 -13.80
CA ARG A 81 12.82 7.56 -14.08
C ARG A 81 12.02 6.59 -13.21
N ARG A 82 11.86 6.95 -11.94
CA ARG A 82 10.84 6.39 -11.05
C ARG A 82 9.62 7.32 -11.04
N GLU A 83 8.92 7.43 -12.15
CA GLU A 83 7.76 8.33 -12.25
C GLU A 83 6.56 7.77 -11.49
N GLY A 84 6.36 6.45 -11.51
CA GLY A 84 5.35 5.75 -10.72
C GLY A 84 5.58 5.93 -9.23
N PHE A 85 6.81 5.77 -8.76
CA PHE A 85 7.17 6.03 -7.36
C PHE A 85 6.90 7.49 -6.95
N LYS A 86 7.29 8.46 -7.79
CA LYS A 86 7.06 9.89 -7.48
C LYS A 86 5.57 10.22 -7.41
N ALA A 87 4.77 9.71 -8.34
CA ALA A 87 3.32 9.88 -8.34
C ALA A 87 2.69 9.26 -7.08
N MET A 88 3.10 8.05 -6.72
CA MET A 88 2.66 7.38 -5.49
C MET A 88 2.97 8.21 -4.24
N VAL A 89 4.20 8.72 -4.13
CA VAL A 89 4.61 9.55 -2.99
C VAL A 89 3.79 10.84 -2.94
N ALA A 90 3.55 11.49 -4.08
CA ALA A 90 2.71 12.69 -4.14
C ALA A 90 1.27 12.42 -3.68
N ASP A 91 0.68 11.31 -4.08
CA ASP A 91 -0.67 10.91 -3.65
C ASP A 91 -0.73 10.49 -2.17
N ALA A 92 0.35 9.87 -1.66
CA ALA A 92 0.49 9.59 -0.24
C ALA A 92 0.60 10.88 0.59
N LEU A 93 1.40 11.86 0.15
CA LEU A 93 1.55 13.17 0.79
C LEU A 93 0.26 14.00 0.70
N ALA A 94 -0.52 13.86 -0.37
CA ALA A 94 -1.85 14.45 -0.49
C ALA A 94 -2.90 13.76 0.41
N GLY A 95 -2.51 12.73 1.16
CA GLY A 95 -3.39 11.99 2.05
C GLY A 95 -4.43 11.16 1.31
N LYS A 96 -4.14 10.70 0.08
CA LYS A 96 -5.01 9.79 -0.69
C LYS A 96 -4.71 8.31 -0.44
N ILE A 97 -3.52 8.00 0.09
CA ILE A 97 -3.05 6.64 0.35
C ILE A 97 -2.74 6.49 1.84
N ASP A 98 -3.31 5.47 2.47
CA ASP A 98 -3.06 5.12 3.87
C ASP A 98 -2.09 3.94 4.00
N LEU A 99 -2.00 3.07 2.98
CA LEU A 99 -1.13 1.90 2.95
C LEU A 99 -0.57 1.67 1.54
N ILE A 100 0.72 1.38 1.45
CA ILE A 100 1.37 0.97 0.21
C ILE A 100 1.77 -0.50 0.31
N VAL A 101 1.34 -1.31 -0.66
CA VAL A 101 1.68 -2.73 -0.76
C VAL A 101 2.73 -2.93 -1.85
N THR A 102 3.80 -3.64 -1.54
CA THR A 102 4.84 -4.03 -2.49
C THR A 102 5.36 -5.43 -2.18
N LYS A 103 5.91 -6.11 -3.18
CA LYS A 103 6.38 -7.51 -3.06
C LYS A 103 7.54 -7.68 -2.08
N SER A 104 8.46 -6.71 -2.04
CA SER A 104 9.64 -6.76 -1.18
C SER A 104 10.18 -5.35 -0.92
N VAL A 105 10.79 -5.13 0.26
CA VAL A 105 11.40 -3.84 0.62
C VAL A 105 12.50 -3.46 -0.38
N SER A 106 13.22 -4.44 -0.94
CA SER A 106 14.21 -4.21 -2.00
C SER A 106 13.64 -3.65 -3.31
N ARG A 107 12.32 -3.76 -3.51
CA ARG A 107 11.61 -3.26 -4.69
C ARG A 107 10.93 -1.92 -4.46
N PHE A 108 10.95 -1.40 -3.23
CA PHE A 108 10.54 -0.05 -2.87
C PHE A 108 11.71 0.93 -3.15
#